data_AF-A0A1J3JR41-F1
#
_entry.id   AF-A0A1J3JR41-F1
#
_cell.length_a   1.000
_cell.length_b   1.000
_cell.length_c   1.000
_cell.angle_alpha   90.00
_cell.angle_beta   90.00
_cell.angle_gamma   90.00
#
_symmetry.space_group_name_H-M   'P 1'
#
loop_
_entity.id
_entity.type
_entity.pdbx_description
1 polymer ?
#
loop_
_entity_poly.entity_id
_entity_poly.type
_entity_poly.pdbx_seq_one_letter_code
_entity_poly.pdbx_strand_id
1 'polypeptide(L)'
;RVMDYINRLDNFDGPAVGDVAVDAQLYEEAFAIFKKFNLNVQAVNVLLDNVKSIERAVEFAFRVEEDSVWSQVAKAQLREGLVS
;
A
#
# COMPACT_ATOMS: atom_id res chain seq x y z
N ARG A 1 13.20 -17.20 -24.62
CA ARG A 1 13.40 -16.53 -23.32
C ARG A 1 12.29 -16.98 -22.37
N VAL A 2 12.45 -18.19 -21.82
CA VAL A 2 11.49 -18.84 -20.91
C VAL A 2 11.99 -18.75 -19.46
N MET A 3 13.32 -18.64 -19.29
CA MET A 3 13.97 -18.48 -18.00
C MET A 3 13.54 -17.23 -17.23
N ASP A 4 13.19 -16.13 -17.91
CA ASP A 4 12.66 -14.92 -17.24
C ASP A 4 11.25 -15.12 -16.66
N TYR A 5 10.45 -16.03 -17.23
CA TYR A 5 9.14 -16.40 -16.68
C TYR A 5 9.26 -17.41 -15.55
N ILE A 6 10.27 -18.29 -15.58
CA ILE A 6 10.57 -19.24 -14.49
C ILE A 6 11.08 -18.48 -13.26
N ASN A 7 11.98 -17.50 -13.44
CA ASN A 7 12.48 -16.67 -12.34
C ASN A 7 11.38 -15.80 -11.68
N ARG A 8 10.31 -15.45 -12.42
CA ARG A 8 9.12 -14.77 -11.90
C ARG A 8 8.15 -15.71 -11.18
N LEU A 9 8.21 -17.01 -11.45
CA LEU A 9 7.38 -18.01 -10.76
C LEU A 9 8.02 -18.47 -9.44
N ASP A 10 9.35 -18.59 -9.41
CA ASP A 10 10.10 -19.01 -8.20
C ASP A 10 10.29 -17.88 -7.17
N ASN A 11 10.24 -16.62 -7.61
CA ASN A 11 10.17 -15.47 -6.72
C ASN A 11 8.76 -14.87 -6.80
N PHE A 12 7.88 -15.27 -5.89
CA PHE A 12 6.67 -14.51 -5.60
C PHE A 12 7.11 -13.16 -4.99
N ASP A 13 7.45 -12.20 -5.85
CA ASP A 13 7.84 -10.86 -5.46
C ASP A 13 6.57 -10.16 -4.97
N GLY A 14 6.32 -10.29 -3.67
CA GLY A 14 5.18 -9.69 -2.97
C GLY A 14 4.85 -8.26 -3.39
N PRO A 15 5.84 -7.35 -3.47
CA PRO A 15 5.68 -6.03 -4.07
C PRO A 15 5.01 -6.05 -5.47
N ALA A 16 5.53 -6.84 -6.41
CA ALA A 16 5.00 -6.91 -7.77
C ALA A 16 3.57 -7.48 -7.83
N VAL A 17 3.25 -8.44 -6.96
CA VAL A 17 1.88 -8.98 -6.85
C VAL A 17 0.93 -7.92 -6.26
N GLY A 18 1.41 -7.09 -5.33
CA GLY A 18 0.68 -5.96 -4.80
C GLY A 18 0.36 -4.93 -5.88
N ASP A 19 1.34 -4.58 -6.72
CA ASP A 19 1.14 -3.62 -7.83
C ASP A 19 0.13 -4.16 -8.86
N VAL A 20 0.22 -5.44 -9.23
CA VAL A 20 -0.76 -6.07 -10.12
C VAL A 20 -2.17 -6.06 -9.51
N ALA A 21 -2.29 -6.26 -8.19
CA ALA A 21 -3.58 -6.18 -7.52
C ALA A 21 -4.16 -4.75 -7.53
N VAL A 22 -3.31 -3.71 -7.39
CA VAL A 22 -3.74 -2.30 -7.56
C VAL A 22 -4.23 -2.05 -8.99
N ASP A 23 -3.47 -2.48 -10.00
CA ASP A 23 -3.84 -2.32 -11.42
C ASP A 23 -5.14 -3.06 -11.77
N ALA A 24 -5.38 -4.20 -11.13
CA ALA A 24 -6.61 -4.97 -11.23
C ALA A 24 -7.77 -4.40 -10.40
N GLN A 25 -7.58 -3.28 -9.71
CA GLN A 25 -8.54 -2.64 -8.81
C GLN A 25 -8.96 -3.50 -7.60
N LEU A 26 -8.14 -4.49 -7.23
CA LEU A 26 -8.30 -5.36 -6.07
C LEU A 26 -7.57 -4.73 -4.86
N TYR A 27 -8.10 -3.60 -4.37
CA TYR A 27 -7.38 -2.76 -3.41
C TYR A 27 -7.26 -3.36 -2.01
N GLU A 28 -8.24 -4.14 -1.55
CA GLU A 28 -8.15 -4.83 -0.25
C GLU A 28 -7.09 -5.93 -0.29
N GLU A 29 -7.02 -6.67 -1.40
CA GLU A 29 -6.00 -7.67 -1.66
C GLU A 29 -4.61 -7.02 -1.77
N ALA A 30 -4.49 -5.92 -2.52
CA ALA A 30 -3.25 -5.16 -2.62
C ALA A 30 -2.76 -4.67 -1.25
N PHE A 31 -3.66 -4.10 -0.43
CA PHE A 31 -3.35 -3.68 0.93
C PHE A 31 -2.87 -4.85 1.80
N ALA A 32 -3.57 -5.98 1.76
CA ALA A 32 -3.19 -7.18 2.51
C ALA A 32 -1.82 -7.73 2.07
N ILE A 33 -1.53 -7.73 0.77
CA ILE A 33 -0.24 -8.11 0.21
C ILE A 33 0.84 -7.17 0.73
N PHE A 34 0.73 -5.85 0.52
CA PHE A 34 1.75 -4.89 0.96
C PHE A 34 2.01 -4.97 2.47
N LYS A 35 0.94 -5.11 3.28
CA LYS A 35 1.07 -5.33 4.72
C LYS A 35 1.85 -6.63 5.05
N LYS A 36 1.57 -7.73 4.35
CA LYS A 36 2.26 -9.02 4.55
C LYS A 36 3.76 -8.93 4.24
N PHE A 37 4.15 -8.09 3.30
CA PHE A 37 5.55 -7.87 2.92
C PHE A 37 6.22 -6.70 3.66
N ASN A 38 5.59 -6.16 4.71
CA ASN A 38 6.06 -4.99 5.46
C ASN A 38 6.31 -3.74 4.58
N LEU A 39 5.60 -3.63 3.45
CA LEU A 39 5.61 -2.47 2.58
C LEU A 39 4.59 -1.45 3.09
N ASN A 40 4.86 -0.89 4.26
CA ASN A 40 3.89 -0.09 5.01
C ASN A 40 3.51 1.22 4.28
N VAL A 41 4.45 1.83 3.58
CA VAL A 41 4.20 3.04 2.77
C VAL A 41 3.28 2.73 1.59
N GLN A 42 3.51 1.64 0.86
CA GLN A 42 2.63 1.21 -0.22
C GLN A 42 1.25 0.83 0.31
N ALA A 43 1.18 0.11 1.42
CA ALA A 43 -0.08 -0.27 2.05
C ALA A 43 -0.92 0.97 2.44
N VAL A 44 -0.32 1.96 3.09
CA VAL A 44 -1.06 3.18 3.48
C VAL A 44 -1.48 4.00 2.26
N ASN A 45 -0.65 4.07 1.21
CA ASN A 45 -1.02 4.75 -0.03
C ASN A 45 -2.22 4.10 -0.72
N VAL A 46 -2.34 2.76 -0.67
CA VAL A 46 -3.55 2.08 -1.17
C VAL A 46 -4.79 2.54 -0.41
N LEU A 47 -4.71 2.67 0.92
CA LEU A 47 -5.82 3.16 1.73
C LEU A 47 -6.17 4.63 1.44
N LEU A 48 -5.16 5.48 1.21
CA LEU A 48 -5.32 6.91 1.01
C LEU A 48 -5.79 7.28 -0.40
N ASP A 49 -5.17 6.73 -1.44
CA ASP A 49 -5.40 7.13 -2.84
C ASP A 49 -6.49 6.29 -3.53
N ASN A 50 -6.55 4.99 -3.24
CA ASN A 50 -7.45 4.07 -3.93
C ASN A 50 -8.74 3.83 -3.14
N VAL A 51 -8.62 3.44 -1.87
CA VAL A 51 -9.79 3.22 -0.99
C VAL A 51 -10.37 4.55 -0.49
N LYS A 52 -9.54 5.60 -0.41
CA LYS A 52 -9.90 6.95 0.08
C LYS A 52 -10.45 6.94 1.51
N SER A 53 -9.85 6.11 2.36
CA SER A 53 -10.26 5.96 3.75
C SER A 53 -9.15 6.44 4.70
N ILE A 54 -9.19 7.73 5.03
CA ILE A 54 -8.22 8.35 5.94
C ILE A 54 -8.29 7.74 7.35
N GLU A 55 -9.48 7.41 7.85
CA GLU A 55 -9.64 6.79 9.17
C GLU A 55 -8.85 5.47 9.29
N ARG A 56 -9.03 4.57 8.31
CA ARG A 56 -8.26 3.32 8.23
C ARG A 56 -6.76 3.57 8.06
N ALA A 57 -6.36 4.59 7.31
CA ALA A 57 -4.95 4.95 7.12
C ALA A 57 -4.30 5.45 8.43
N VAL A 58 -5.04 6.24 9.21
CA VAL A 58 -4.65 6.69 10.56
C VAL A 58 -4.54 5.51 11.52
N GLU A 59 -5.53 4.60 11.56
CA GLU A 59 -5.49 3.39 12.38
C GLU A 59 -4.27 2.51 12.01
N PHE A 60 -3.98 2.37 10.72
CA PHE A 60 -2.82 1.65 10.24
C PHE A 60 -1.50 2.32 10.68
N ALA A 61 -1.41 3.65 10.58
CA ALA A 61 -0.25 4.41 11.02
C ALA A 61 -0.01 4.28 12.53
N PHE A 62 -1.07 4.28 13.35
CA PHE A 62 -0.97 4.02 14.79
C PHE A 62 -0.46 2.62 15.12
N ARG A 63 -0.77 1.61 14.29
CA ARG A 63 -0.31 0.23 14.51
C ARG A 63 1.12 -0.02 14.06
N VAL A 64 1.54 0.65 12.99
CA VAL A 64 2.88 0.48 12.40
C VAL A 64 3.91 1.35 13.12
N GLU A 65 3.48 2.50 13.66
CA GLU A 65 4.35 3.44 14.40
C GLU A 65 5.59 3.89 13.61
N GLU A 66 5.45 4.03 12.29
CA GLU A 66 6.51 4.54 11.40
C GLU A 66 6.24 5.99 10.96
N ASP A 67 7.25 6.84 11.10
CA ASP A 67 7.21 8.24 10.64
C ASP A 67 6.92 8.37 9.13
N SER A 68 7.39 7.40 8.35
CA SER A 68 7.20 7.33 6.89
C SER A 68 5.72 7.22 6.52
N VAL A 69 4.95 6.43 7.29
CA VAL A 69 3.52 6.19 7.11
C VAL A 69 2.73 7.42 7.55
N TRP A 70 3.06 7.98 8.73
CA TRP A 70 2.45 9.22 9.22
C TRP A 70 2.64 10.39 8.26
N SER A 71 3.81 10.48 7.63
CA SER A 71 4.09 11.51 6.62
C SER A 71 3.15 11.40 5.41
N GLN A 72 2.76 10.19 4.99
CA GLN A 72 1.79 10.03 3.90
C GLN A 72 0.37 10.39 4.33
N VAL A 73 -0.04 9.96 5.53
CA VAL A 73 -1.35 10.29 6.10
C VAL A 73 -1.53 11.80 6.23
N ALA A 74 -0.54 12.51 6.79
CA ALA A 74 -0.57 13.95 6.94
C ALA A 74 -0.67 14.67 5.57
N LYS A 75 0.12 14.23 4.57
CA LYS A 75 0.03 14.77 3.20
C LYS A 75 -1.36 14.57 2.60
N ALA A 76 -1.96 13.41 2.80
CA ALA A 76 -3.31 13.14 2.30
C ALA A 76 -4.36 13.99 3.01
N GLN A 77 -4.26 14.17 4.33
CA GLN A 77 -5.16 15.05 5.09
C GLN A 77 -5.07 16.52 4.64
N LEU A 78 -3.86 17.02 4.35
CA LEU A 78 -3.66 18.36 3.79
C LEU A 78 -4.27 18.49 2.39
N ARG A 79 -4.10 17.47 1.54
CA ARG A 79 -4.67 17.45 0.18
C ARG A 79 -6.20 17.47 0.18
N GLU A 80 -6.83 16.78 1.13
CA GLU A 80 -8.29 16.77 1.31
C GLU A 80 -8.82 18.01 2.07
N GLY A 81 -7.94 18.93 2.49
CA GLY A 81 -8.33 20.14 3.20
C GLY A 81 -8.87 19.89 4.62
N LEU A 82 -8.56 18.74 5.21
CA LEU A 82 -8.98 18.37 6.57
C LEU A 82 -8.13 19.05 7.66
N VAL A 83 -7.00 19.62 7.28
CA VAL A 83 -6.08 20.34 8.17
C VAL A 83 -5.54 21.56 7.42
N SER A 84 -5.45 22.69 8.13
CA SER A 84 -5.04 24.00 7.62
C SER A 84 -3.87 24.57 8.40
#